data_AF-A0A1B9LQ32-F1
#
_entry.id   AF-A0A1B9LQ32-F1
#
_cell.length_a   1.000
_cell.length_b   1.000
_cell.length_c   1.000
_cell.angle_alpha   90.00
_cell.angle_beta   90.00
_cell.angle_gamma   90.00
#
_symmetry.space_group_name_H-M   'P 1'
#
loop_
_entity.id
_entity.type
_entity.pdbx_description
1 polymer ?
#
loop_
_entity_poly.entity_id
_entity_poly.type
_entity_poly.pdbx_seq_one_letter_code
_entity_poly.pdbx_strand_id
1 'polypeptide(L)'
;MITTEQLQNVANKLEVELAMVQAVTKVEARSSGIKNGLPVILFERHIFYRQLKKHGFDAEKLTNTYPDLVNSIAGGYLGGARENYRLTLAKQIDIDSAIESASWGLFQIMGFHWQLLGYESAQQFEQCMTESEVMQLDAFYRFISHKSNCKLLQAMKNNDFSTFAKLYNGPAYKKNSYDTKLKETYESYAKSTKK
;
A
#
# COMPACT_ATOMS: atom_id res chain seq x y z
N MET A 1 2.83 -7.63 14.75
CA MET A 1 3.65 -8.48 13.87
C MET A 1 2.75 -9.55 13.28
N ILE A 2 2.72 -9.67 11.96
CA ILE A 2 1.93 -10.69 11.26
C ILE A 2 2.51 -12.09 11.54
N THR A 3 1.64 -13.07 11.82
CA THR A 3 2.03 -14.46 12.07
C THR A 3 2.04 -15.30 10.78
N THR A 4 2.77 -16.41 10.78
CA THR A 4 2.74 -17.37 9.66
C THR A 4 1.33 -17.89 9.39
N GLU A 5 0.52 -18.11 10.42
CA GLU A 5 -0.88 -18.53 10.28
C GLU A 5 -1.73 -17.50 9.54
N GLN A 6 -1.55 -16.21 9.85
CA GLN A 6 -2.23 -15.13 9.13
C GLN A 6 -1.82 -15.07 7.65
N LEU A 7 -0.53 -15.28 7.36
CA LEU A 7 -0.05 -15.38 5.98
C LEU A 7 -0.60 -16.63 5.27
N GLN A 8 -0.71 -17.76 5.96
CA GLN A 8 -1.30 -18.98 5.43
C GLN A 8 -2.79 -18.80 5.10
N ASN A 9 -3.53 -18.08 5.95
CA ASN A 9 -4.93 -17.76 5.68
C ASN A 9 -5.08 -16.92 4.40
N VAL A 10 -4.20 -15.93 4.18
CA VAL A 10 -4.18 -15.15 2.94
C VAL A 10 -3.79 -16.02 1.75
N ALA A 11 -2.77 -16.88 1.89
CA ALA A 11 -2.34 -17.80 0.84
C ALA A 11 -3.48 -18.73 0.39
N ASN A 12 -4.22 -19.28 1.35
CA ASN A 12 -5.38 -20.12 1.08
C ASN A 12 -6.48 -19.36 0.34
N LYS A 13 -6.83 -18.14 0.78
CA LYS A 13 -7.85 -17.31 0.12
C LYS A 13 -7.47 -16.91 -1.30
N LEU A 14 -6.18 -16.69 -1.55
CA LEU A 14 -5.64 -16.34 -2.87
C LEU A 14 -5.35 -17.57 -3.75
N GLU A 15 -5.41 -18.78 -3.18
CA GLU A 15 -5.01 -20.04 -3.81
C GLU A 15 -3.57 -19.98 -4.36
N VAL A 16 -2.64 -19.53 -3.53
CA VAL A 16 -1.20 -19.47 -3.84
C VAL A 16 -0.40 -20.20 -2.77
N GLU A 17 0.85 -20.52 -3.07
CA GLU A 17 1.76 -21.11 -2.08
C GLU A 17 2.03 -20.12 -0.93
N LEU A 18 2.10 -20.60 0.32
CA LEU A 18 2.50 -19.79 1.48
C LEU A 18 3.83 -19.08 1.23
N ALA A 19 4.78 -19.78 0.60
CA ALA A 19 6.08 -19.24 0.24
C ALA A 19 5.98 -17.96 -0.62
N MET A 20 4.97 -17.86 -1.49
CA MET A 20 4.73 -16.67 -2.31
C MET A 20 4.27 -15.49 -1.46
N VAL A 21 3.32 -15.69 -0.54
CA VAL A 21 2.85 -14.62 0.36
C VAL A 21 3.96 -14.20 1.33
N GLN A 22 4.75 -15.15 1.84
CA GLN A 22 5.92 -14.85 2.68
C GLN A 22 6.98 -14.06 1.92
N ALA A 23 7.27 -14.42 0.66
CA ALA A 23 8.23 -13.70 -0.17
C ALA A 23 7.78 -12.26 -0.44
N VAL A 24 6.52 -12.07 -0.84
CA VAL A 24 5.95 -10.73 -1.05
C VAL A 24 5.98 -9.92 0.25
N THR A 25 5.56 -10.50 1.37
CA THR A 25 5.61 -9.81 2.67
C THR A 25 7.03 -9.41 3.03
N LYS A 26 8.02 -10.29 2.80
CA LYS A 26 9.42 -10.02 3.14
C LYS A 26 10.06 -8.92 2.26
N VAL A 27 9.69 -8.85 0.98
CA VAL A 27 10.31 -7.94 0.01
C VAL A 27 9.57 -6.61 -0.09
N GLU A 28 8.24 -6.63 -0.07
CA GLU A 28 7.40 -5.47 -0.35
C GLU A 28 6.90 -4.76 0.91
N ALA A 29 6.80 -5.46 2.03
CA ALA A 29 6.30 -4.83 3.25
C ALA A 29 7.36 -3.96 3.94
N ARG A 30 6.91 -2.90 4.60
CA ARG A 30 7.71 -2.15 5.57
C ARG A 30 8.11 -3.05 6.74
N SER A 31 9.16 -2.68 7.46
CA SER A 31 9.61 -3.40 8.66
C SER A 31 8.61 -3.34 9.82
N SER A 32 7.73 -2.34 9.83
CA SER A 32 6.60 -2.23 10.74
C SER A 32 5.48 -1.45 10.04
N GLY A 33 4.23 -1.85 10.28
CA GLY A 33 3.05 -1.16 9.80
C GLY A 33 2.58 -0.03 10.71
N ILE A 34 2.97 -0.08 11.98
CA ILE A 34 2.61 0.88 13.01
C ILE A 34 3.87 1.30 13.76
N LYS A 35 4.03 2.59 14.03
CA LYS A 35 5.15 3.13 14.80
C LYS A 35 4.63 4.22 15.73
N ASN A 36 4.91 4.08 17.03
CA ASN A 36 4.47 5.00 18.08
C ASN A 36 2.95 5.24 18.08
N GLY A 37 2.16 4.18 17.87
CA GLY A 37 0.69 4.24 17.84
C GLY A 37 0.08 4.82 16.57
N LEU A 38 0.89 5.18 15.56
CA LEU A 38 0.42 5.69 14.27
C LEU A 38 0.75 4.73 13.13
N PRO A 39 -0.10 4.62 12.09
CA PRO A 39 0.23 3.85 10.91
C PRO A 39 1.44 4.48 10.20
N VAL A 40 2.29 3.62 9.64
CA VAL A 40 3.35 4.06 8.73
C VAL A 40 2.69 4.48 7.42
N ILE A 41 2.88 5.74 7.03
CA ILE A 41 2.30 6.27 5.80
C ILE A 41 3.35 6.99 4.95
N LEU A 42 3.02 7.18 3.68
CA LEU A 42 3.66 8.18 2.81
C LEU A 42 2.57 9.06 2.21
N PHE A 43 2.64 10.37 2.44
CA PHE A 43 1.66 11.34 1.93
C PHE A 43 2.10 11.88 0.56
N GLU A 44 1.24 11.72 -0.44
CA GLU A 44 1.52 12.07 -1.83
C GLU A 44 0.82 13.38 -2.21
N ARG A 45 1.52 14.52 -2.12
CA ARG A 45 0.95 15.86 -2.41
C ARG A 45 0.30 16.01 -3.79
N HIS A 46 0.79 15.24 -4.77
CA HIS A 46 0.26 15.22 -6.13
C HIS A 46 -1.02 14.38 -6.25
N ILE A 47 -1.16 13.36 -5.42
CA ILE A 47 -2.42 12.65 -5.27
C ILE A 47 -3.39 13.53 -4.50
N PHE A 48 -2.96 14.24 -3.45
CA PHE A 48 -3.85 15.15 -2.72
C PHE A 48 -4.41 16.24 -3.62
N TYR A 49 -3.57 16.88 -4.44
CA TYR A 49 -4.02 17.80 -5.50
C TYR A 49 -5.08 17.16 -6.41
N ARG A 50 -4.87 15.92 -6.86
CA ARG A 50 -5.83 15.21 -7.73
C ARG A 50 -7.14 14.90 -7.03
N GLN A 51 -7.11 14.42 -5.78
CA GLN A 51 -8.31 14.07 -5.03
C GLN A 51 -9.12 15.32 -4.65
N LEU A 52 -8.45 16.42 -4.28
CA LEU A 52 -9.09 17.73 -4.05
C LEU A 52 -9.88 18.18 -5.29
N LYS A 53 -9.30 18.10 -6.49
CA LYS A 53 -10.03 18.42 -7.74
C LYS A 53 -11.22 17.50 -7.96
N LYS A 54 -11.06 16.20 -7.71
CA LYS A 54 -12.15 15.22 -7.79
C LYS A 54 -13.30 15.55 -6.83
N HIS A 55 -12.98 16.11 -5.66
CA HIS A 55 -13.95 16.52 -4.64
C HIS A 55 -14.44 17.97 -4.81
N GLY A 56 -14.11 18.63 -5.94
CA GLY A 56 -14.65 19.94 -6.30
C GLY A 56 -13.90 21.14 -5.71
N PHE A 57 -12.73 20.94 -5.11
CA PHE A 57 -11.88 22.04 -4.63
C PHE A 57 -11.06 22.67 -5.76
N ASP A 58 -10.81 23.97 -5.63
CA ASP A 58 -9.83 24.70 -6.46
C ASP A 58 -8.41 24.38 -5.98
N ALA A 59 -7.88 23.25 -6.47
CA ALA A 59 -6.56 22.77 -6.09
C ALA A 59 -5.43 23.66 -6.64
N GLU A 60 -5.64 24.40 -7.73
CA GLU A 60 -4.69 25.40 -8.22
C GLU A 60 -4.50 26.52 -7.19
N LYS A 61 -5.59 27.08 -6.67
CA LYS A 61 -5.53 28.09 -5.61
C LYS A 61 -4.88 27.54 -4.34
N LEU A 62 -5.26 26.33 -3.92
CA LEU A 62 -4.67 25.67 -2.74
C LEU A 62 -3.18 25.37 -2.91
N THR A 63 -2.69 25.13 -4.14
CA THR A 63 -1.25 24.97 -4.41
C THR A 63 -0.47 26.24 -4.06
N ASN A 64 -1.04 27.43 -4.29
CA ASN A 64 -0.38 28.70 -3.93
C ASN A 64 -0.38 28.94 -2.41
N THR A 65 -1.39 28.45 -1.69
CA THR A 65 -1.50 28.62 -0.23
C THR A 65 -0.71 27.55 0.55
N TYR A 66 -0.70 26.31 0.07
CA TYR A 66 -0.12 25.15 0.74
C TYR A 66 0.77 24.30 -0.19
N PRO A 67 1.82 24.85 -0.81
CA PRO A 67 2.61 24.17 -1.85
C PRO A 67 3.31 22.87 -1.40
N ASP A 68 3.52 22.71 -0.09
CA ASP A 68 4.10 21.50 0.51
C ASP A 68 3.10 20.35 0.65
N LEU A 69 1.80 20.67 0.72
CA LEU A 69 0.70 19.71 0.85
C LEU A 69 -0.01 19.47 -0.47
N VAL A 70 -0.19 20.52 -1.27
CA VAL A 70 -0.94 20.48 -2.53
C VAL A 70 0.00 20.90 -3.65
N ASN A 71 0.35 19.97 -4.54
CA ASN A 71 1.19 20.28 -5.70
C ASN A 71 1.00 19.22 -6.78
N SER A 72 0.79 19.60 -8.04
CA SER A 72 0.67 18.66 -9.17
C SER A 72 1.91 17.78 -9.39
N ILE A 73 3.08 18.20 -8.87
CA ILE A 73 4.35 17.47 -8.98
C ILE A 73 4.59 16.66 -7.70
N ALA A 74 4.97 15.39 -7.87
CA ALA A 74 5.31 14.49 -6.77
C ALA A 74 6.50 14.99 -5.91
N GLY A 75 6.71 14.39 -4.75
CA GLY A 75 7.80 14.76 -3.83
C GLY A 75 7.35 15.59 -2.63
N GLY A 76 8.29 16.34 -2.05
CA GLY A 76 8.07 17.06 -0.78
C GLY A 76 7.99 16.13 0.44
N TYR A 77 8.52 14.90 0.33
CA TYR A 77 8.49 13.92 1.40
C TYR A 77 9.41 14.35 2.55
N LEU A 78 8.87 14.32 3.76
CA LEU A 78 9.61 14.51 5.01
C LEU A 78 10.03 13.17 5.61
N GLY A 79 9.27 12.11 5.32
CA GLY A 79 9.55 10.74 5.73
C GLY A 79 9.28 10.45 7.22
N GLY A 80 9.05 9.18 7.52
CA GLY A 80 8.81 8.69 8.87
C GLY A 80 7.56 9.33 9.50
N ALA A 81 7.62 9.63 10.80
CA ALA A 81 6.48 10.19 11.53
C ALA A 81 6.03 11.58 11.02
N ARG A 82 6.89 12.30 10.28
CA ARG A 82 6.54 13.61 9.71
C ARG A 82 5.51 13.52 8.58
N GLU A 83 5.34 12.36 7.97
CA GLU A 83 4.25 12.16 6.99
C GLU A 83 2.88 12.19 7.67
N ASN A 84 2.75 11.65 8.89
CA ASN A 84 1.51 11.77 9.67
C ASN A 84 1.21 13.23 10.03
N TYR A 85 2.24 14.05 10.28
CA TYR A 85 2.03 15.50 10.47
C TYR A 85 1.47 16.17 9.21
N ARG A 86 2.02 15.87 8.02
CA ARG A 86 1.48 16.37 6.75
C ARG A 86 0.04 15.94 6.52
N LEU A 87 -0.27 14.67 6.80
CA LEU A 87 -1.63 14.15 6.71
C LEU A 87 -2.59 14.93 7.64
N THR A 88 -2.20 15.16 8.90
CA THR A 88 -3.02 15.92 9.86
C THR A 88 -3.31 17.34 9.39
N LEU A 89 -2.33 18.01 8.78
CA LEU A 89 -2.54 19.33 8.17
C LEU A 89 -3.46 19.25 6.94
N ALA A 90 -3.26 18.26 6.07
CA ALA A 90 -4.09 18.06 4.88
C ALA A 90 -5.57 17.80 5.24
N LYS A 91 -5.83 17.07 6.32
CA LYS A 91 -7.19 16.83 6.85
C LYS A 91 -7.91 18.11 7.31
N GLN A 92 -7.19 19.19 7.58
CA GLN A 92 -7.82 20.50 7.87
C GLN A 92 -8.42 21.15 6.62
N ILE A 93 -8.01 20.71 5.43
CA ILE A 93 -8.54 21.18 4.14
C ILE A 93 -9.70 20.29 3.70
N ASP A 94 -9.44 18.98 3.59
CA ASP A 94 -10.44 17.96 3.28
C ASP A 94 -10.00 16.60 3.82
N ILE A 95 -10.86 15.96 4.62
CA ILE A 95 -10.51 14.71 5.32
C ILE A 95 -10.35 13.56 4.32
N ASP A 96 -11.32 13.40 3.42
CA ASP A 96 -11.35 12.27 2.48
C ASP A 96 -10.19 12.36 1.50
N SER A 97 -10.00 13.51 0.84
CA SER A 97 -8.89 13.72 -0.08
C SER A 97 -7.54 13.46 0.59
N ALA A 98 -7.38 13.87 1.86
CA ALA A 98 -6.14 13.67 2.60
C ALA A 98 -5.88 12.17 2.83
N ILE A 99 -6.87 11.42 3.31
CA ILE A 99 -6.72 9.97 3.52
C ILE A 99 -6.45 9.25 2.21
N GLU A 100 -7.20 9.60 1.16
CA GLU A 100 -7.06 9.04 -0.17
C GLU A 100 -5.68 9.27 -0.80
N SER A 101 -5.01 10.34 -0.38
CA SER A 101 -3.69 10.74 -0.89
C SER A 101 -2.49 10.08 -0.22
N ALA A 102 -2.69 9.30 0.84
CA ALA A 102 -1.61 8.58 1.49
C ALA A 102 -1.58 7.10 1.08
N SER A 103 -0.39 6.51 1.10
CA SER A 103 -0.21 5.05 1.15
C SER A 103 -0.07 4.59 2.60
N TRP A 104 -0.63 3.42 2.94
CA TRP A 104 -0.86 3.04 4.33
C TRP A 104 -0.26 1.69 4.71
N GLY A 105 0.32 1.65 5.91
CA GLY A 105 0.72 0.44 6.60
C GLY A 105 1.84 -0.34 5.92
N LEU A 106 1.95 -1.61 6.29
CA LEU A 106 2.96 -2.55 5.81
C LEU A 106 3.09 -2.56 4.29
N PHE A 107 1.97 -2.70 3.60
CA PHE A 107 1.95 -2.93 2.15
C PHE A 107 1.78 -1.64 1.33
N GLN A 108 1.69 -0.49 2.01
CA GLN A 108 1.58 0.83 1.37
C GLN A 108 0.43 0.90 0.35
N ILE A 109 -0.74 0.37 0.70
CA ILE A 109 -1.95 0.46 -0.13
C ILE A 109 -2.43 1.91 -0.15
N MET A 110 -2.71 2.45 -1.33
CA MET A 110 -3.19 3.82 -1.48
C MET A 110 -4.62 3.99 -0.96
N GLY A 111 -4.86 5.05 -0.19
CA GLY A 111 -6.16 5.32 0.41
C GLY A 111 -7.28 5.51 -0.59
N PHE A 112 -7.02 6.06 -1.79
CA PHE A 112 -8.03 6.21 -2.83
C PHE A 112 -8.63 4.89 -3.34
N HIS A 113 -8.09 3.73 -2.93
CA HIS A 113 -8.66 2.42 -3.22
C HIS A 113 -9.76 2.00 -2.24
N TRP A 114 -10.04 2.75 -1.16
CA TRP A 114 -10.99 2.34 -0.12
C TRP A 114 -12.32 1.80 -0.69
N GLN A 115 -12.91 2.52 -1.66
CA GLN A 115 -14.20 2.13 -2.25
C GLN A 115 -14.07 0.87 -3.09
N LEU A 116 -13.00 0.77 -3.89
CA LEU A 116 -12.69 -0.40 -4.72
C LEU A 116 -12.44 -1.66 -3.87
N LEU A 117 -11.89 -1.48 -2.67
CA LEU A 117 -11.62 -2.56 -1.71
C LEU A 117 -12.82 -2.85 -0.80
N GLY A 118 -13.95 -2.18 -1.00
CA GLY A 118 -15.20 -2.42 -0.29
C GLY A 118 -15.20 -1.91 1.14
N TYR A 119 -14.43 -0.88 1.47
CA TYR A 119 -14.61 -0.10 2.68
C TYR A 119 -15.78 0.88 2.49
N GLU A 120 -16.45 1.24 3.58
CA GLU A 120 -17.61 2.15 3.59
C GLU A 120 -17.22 3.61 3.35
N SER A 121 -16.02 4.00 3.77
CA SER A 121 -15.48 5.35 3.62
C SER A 121 -13.96 5.37 3.70
N ALA A 122 -13.34 6.48 3.31
CA ALA A 122 -11.91 6.71 3.49
C ALA A 122 -11.52 6.64 4.98
N GLN A 123 -12.35 7.18 5.87
CA GLN A 123 -12.17 7.16 7.32
C GLN A 123 -12.23 5.74 7.88
N GLN A 124 -13.17 4.91 7.42
CA GLN A 124 -13.21 3.50 7.82
C GLN A 124 -11.93 2.78 7.38
N PHE A 125 -11.46 3.04 6.16
CA PHE A 125 -10.18 2.51 5.69
C PHE A 125 -9.01 2.96 6.59
N GLU A 126 -8.90 4.25 6.91
CA GLU A 126 -7.88 4.76 7.84
C GLU A 126 -7.94 4.09 9.22
N GLN A 127 -9.15 3.93 9.77
CA GLN A 127 -9.36 3.27 11.06
C GLN A 127 -8.79 1.85 11.03
N CYS A 128 -9.14 1.07 10.01
CA CYS A 128 -8.60 -0.27 9.82
C CYS A 128 -7.07 -0.25 9.68
N MET A 129 -6.50 0.68 8.91
CA MET A 129 -5.05 0.77 8.73
C MET A 129 -4.31 1.15 10.02
N THR A 130 -4.98 1.86 10.92
CA THR A 130 -4.44 2.27 12.22
C THR A 130 -4.57 1.18 13.28
N GLU A 131 -5.62 0.36 13.19
CA GLU A 131 -5.97 -0.64 14.19
C GLU A 131 -4.90 -1.73 14.34
N SER A 132 -4.48 -2.36 13.25
CA SER A 132 -3.47 -3.44 13.33
C SER A 132 -2.83 -3.76 11.99
N GLU A 133 -1.65 -4.38 12.04
CA GLU A 133 -1.00 -4.96 10.87
C GLU A 133 -1.82 -6.09 10.22
N VAL A 134 -2.73 -6.73 10.97
CA VAL A 134 -3.66 -7.74 10.44
C VAL A 134 -4.67 -7.09 9.50
N MET A 135 -5.20 -5.93 9.88
CA MET A 135 -6.09 -5.15 9.01
C MET A 135 -5.34 -4.60 7.78
N GLN A 136 -4.06 -4.24 7.93
CA GLN A 136 -3.22 -3.85 6.80
C GLN A 136 -2.97 -5.04 5.84
N LEU A 137 -2.80 -6.26 6.37
CA LEU A 137 -2.74 -7.48 5.57
C LEU A 137 -4.08 -7.78 4.86
N ASP A 138 -5.21 -7.52 5.51
CA ASP A 138 -6.52 -7.66 4.89
C ASP A 138 -6.70 -6.69 3.70
N ALA A 139 -6.26 -5.42 3.83
CA ALA A 139 -6.25 -4.48 2.71
C ALA A 139 -5.37 -4.97 1.55
N PHE A 140 -4.20 -5.54 1.85
CA PHE A 140 -3.35 -6.17 0.83
C PHE A 140 -4.07 -7.34 0.15
N TYR A 141 -4.68 -8.26 0.92
CA TYR A 141 -5.47 -9.36 0.37
C TYR A 141 -6.59 -8.86 -0.55
N ARG A 142 -7.39 -7.87 -0.11
CA ARG A 142 -8.45 -7.26 -0.92
C ARG A 142 -7.89 -6.66 -2.21
N PHE A 143 -6.74 -5.99 -2.12
CA PHE A 143 -6.10 -5.39 -3.29
C PHE A 143 -5.65 -6.44 -4.30
N ILE A 144 -4.96 -7.50 -3.85
CA ILE A 144 -4.53 -8.58 -4.74
C ILE A 144 -5.74 -9.33 -5.35
N SER A 145 -6.75 -9.63 -4.54
CA SER A 145 -7.93 -10.43 -4.95
C SER A 145 -8.94 -9.66 -5.80
N HIS A 146 -8.86 -8.33 -5.85
CA HIS A 146 -9.81 -7.53 -6.62
C HIS A 146 -9.72 -7.85 -8.12
N LYS A 147 -10.87 -7.92 -8.79
CA LYS A 147 -10.97 -8.32 -10.21
C LYS A 147 -10.15 -7.43 -11.16
N SER A 148 -10.00 -6.15 -10.86
CA SER A 148 -9.16 -5.23 -11.65
C SER A 148 -7.67 -5.60 -11.60
N ASN A 149 -7.26 -6.36 -10.59
CA ASN A 149 -5.88 -6.78 -10.33
C ASN A 149 -5.68 -8.27 -10.64
N CYS A 150 -6.55 -8.89 -11.45
CA CYS A 150 -6.49 -10.31 -11.79
C CYS A 150 -5.12 -10.74 -12.36
N LYS A 151 -4.45 -9.87 -13.14
CA LYS A 151 -3.10 -10.13 -13.66
C LYS A 151 -2.04 -10.22 -12.56
N LEU A 152 -2.20 -9.44 -11.49
CA LEU A 152 -1.30 -9.46 -10.33
C LEU A 152 -1.47 -10.78 -9.56
N LEU A 153 -2.70 -11.19 -9.30
CA LEU A 153 -3.00 -12.49 -8.69
C LEU A 153 -2.52 -13.65 -9.58
N GLN A 154 -2.73 -13.58 -10.89
CA GLN A 154 -2.26 -14.61 -11.81
C GLN A 154 -0.73 -14.72 -11.80
N ALA A 155 -0.01 -13.60 -11.72
CA ALA A 155 1.44 -13.60 -11.58
C ALA A 155 1.87 -14.29 -10.28
N MET A 156 1.15 -14.09 -9.18
CA MET A 156 1.41 -14.84 -7.94
C MET A 156 1.16 -16.34 -8.09
N LYS A 157 0.03 -16.74 -8.69
CA LYS A 157 -0.31 -18.15 -8.93
C LYS A 157 0.70 -18.86 -9.83
N ASN A 158 1.28 -18.14 -10.79
CA ASN A 158 2.26 -18.67 -11.73
C ASN A 158 3.70 -18.55 -11.25
N ASN A 159 3.95 -18.00 -10.05
CA ASN A 159 5.29 -17.62 -9.58
C ASN A 159 6.05 -16.73 -10.58
N ASP A 160 5.34 -15.85 -11.30
CA ASP A 160 5.91 -14.90 -12.25
C ASP A 160 6.33 -13.62 -11.50
N PHE A 161 7.51 -13.68 -10.90
CA PHE A 161 8.08 -12.59 -10.09
C PHE A 161 8.30 -11.30 -10.89
N SER A 162 8.62 -11.40 -12.18
CA SER A 162 8.85 -10.23 -13.04
C SER A 162 7.55 -9.50 -13.33
N THR A 163 6.50 -10.21 -13.71
CA THR A 163 5.18 -9.61 -13.94
C THR A 163 4.60 -9.07 -12.64
N PHE A 164 4.72 -9.80 -11.52
CA PHE A 164 4.28 -9.30 -10.22
C PHE A 164 4.99 -8.00 -9.85
N ALA A 165 6.32 -7.99 -9.86
CA ALA A 165 7.11 -6.81 -9.48
C ALA A 165 6.81 -5.60 -10.38
N LYS A 166 6.63 -5.82 -11.69
CA LYS A 166 6.26 -4.75 -12.63
C LYS A 166 4.89 -4.16 -12.34
N LEU A 167 3.91 -5.00 -12.01
CA LEU A 167 2.53 -4.55 -11.75
C LEU A 167 2.42 -3.87 -10.38
N TYR A 168 3.14 -4.37 -9.37
CA TYR A 168 3.09 -3.84 -8.00
C TYR A 168 3.95 -2.57 -7.84
N ASN A 169 5.20 -2.59 -8.31
CA ASN A 169 6.18 -1.51 -8.11
C ASN A 169 6.30 -0.57 -9.32
N GLY A 170 5.62 -0.88 -10.42
CA GLY A 170 5.68 -0.10 -11.66
C GLY A 170 6.81 -0.49 -12.62
N PRO A 171 6.89 0.16 -13.79
CA PRO A 171 7.77 -0.25 -14.89
C PRO A 171 9.27 -0.17 -14.56
N ALA A 172 9.64 0.62 -13.55
CA ALA A 172 11.02 0.79 -13.11
C ALA A 172 11.50 -0.24 -12.07
N TYR A 173 10.69 -1.27 -11.77
CA TYR A 173 10.97 -2.26 -10.71
C TYR A 173 12.38 -2.88 -10.76
N LYS A 174 12.92 -3.09 -11.97
CA LYS A 174 14.26 -3.66 -12.18
C LYS A 174 15.38 -2.81 -11.56
N LYS A 175 15.19 -1.50 -11.40
CA LYS A 175 16.19 -0.62 -10.77
C LYS A 175 16.51 -1.02 -9.33
N ASN A 176 15.55 -1.65 -8.65
CA ASN A 176 15.67 -2.11 -7.26
C ASN A 176 15.73 -3.64 -7.14
N SER A 177 15.83 -4.35 -8.27
CA SER A 177 15.87 -5.82 -8.37
C SER A 177 14.73 -6.52 -7.64
N TYR A 178 13.52 -5.95 -7.68
CA TYR A 178 12.35 -6.50 -6.98
C TYR A 178 12.03 -7.94 -7.41
N ASP A 179 12.09 -8.23 -8.70
CA ASP A 179 11.92 -9.57 -9.26
C ASP A 179 12.92 -10.58 -8.72
N THR A 180 14.21 -10.25 -8.75
CA THR A 180 15.26 -11.14 -8.26
C THR A 180 15.09 -11.41 -6.77
N LYS A 181 14.85 -10.36 -5.97
CA LYS A 181 14.64 -10.47 -4.52
C LYS A 181 13.42 -11.33 -4.19
N LEU A 182 12.31 -11.15 -4.90
CA LEU A 182 11.11 -11.96 -4.73
C LEU A 182 11.38 -13.43 -5.03
N LYS A 183 12.04 -13.72 -6.16
CA LYS A 183 12.39 -15.08 -6.57
C LYS A 183 13.27 -15.78 -5.53
N GLU A 184 14.39 -15.15 -5.15
CA GLU A 184 15.34 -15.72 -4.19
C GLU A 184 14.67 -15.97 -2.83
N THR A 185 13.84 -15.04 -2.38
CA THR A 185 13.12 -15.16 -1.11
C THR A 185 12.07 -16.27 -1.17
N TYR A 186 11.33 -16.37 -2.27
CA TYR A 186 10.37 -17.44 -2.52
C TYR A 186 11.05 -18.82 -2.46
N GLU A 187 12.16 -18.99 -3.18
CA GLU A 187 12.89 -20.26 -3.22
C GLU A 187 13.40 -20.68 -1.84
N SER A 188 13.79 -19.72 -0.99
CA SER A 188 14.19 -19.98 0.40
C SER A 188 13.04 -20.53 1.24
N TYR A 189 11.84 -19.92 1.15
CA TYR A 189 10.66 -20.39 1.87
C TYR A 189 10.14 -21.73 1.33
N ALA A 190 10.09 -21.90 0.01
CA ALA A 190 9.60 -23.12 -0.65
C ALA A 190 10.48 -24.35 -0.37
N LYS A 191 11.78 -24.18 -0.09
CA LYS A 191 12.66 -25.26 0.38
C LYS A 191 12.39 -25.63 1.83
N SER A 192 12.04 -24.66 2.67
CA SER A 192 11.83 -24.84 4.11
C SER A 192 10.52 -25.57 4.44
N THR A 193 9.53 -25.52 3.54
CA THR A 193 8.25 -26.23 3.68
C THR A 193 8.25 -27.67 3.18
N LYS A 194 9.32 -28.11 2.49
CA LYS A 194 9.48 -29.47 1.93
C LYS A 194 10.31 -30.42 2.80
N LYS A 195 10.73 -29.97 3.99
CA LYS A 195 11.39 -30.79 5.02
C LYS A 195 10.39 -31.09 6.13
#